data_AF-A0A7J9XP39-F1
#
_entry.id   AF-A0A7J9XP39-F1
#
_cell.length_a   1.000
_cell.length_b   1.000
_cell.length_c   1.000
_cell.angle_alpha   90.00
_cell.angle_beta   90.00
_cell.angle_gamma   90.00
#
_symmetry.space_group_name_H-M   'P 1'
#
loop_
_entity.id
_entity.type
_entity.pdbx_description
1 polymer ?
#
loop_
_entity_poly.entity_id
_entity_poly.type
_entity_poly.pdbx_seq_one_letter_code
_entity_poly.pdbx_strand_id
1 'polypeptide(L)'
;MAQLRHRRGGTATPPEPSYNRPRTPTPRAQPGGPAVADAETIPAGGGGGEPVAEVFDALGPAWRLSPAQRARLAPGVTRALAAGWSPAALAELLRANPHGVRSAAAVLESRLADLPPVEASEPARPAWCGGCDEPTRHRETDTGAPYRCPTCHPLAVS
;
A
#
# COMPACT_ATOMS: atom_id res chain seq x y z
N MET A 1 -45.31 38.12 41.98
CA MET A 1 -46.05 39.23 41.35
C MET A 1 -45.37 39.58 40.02
N ALA A 2 -46.19 39.82 38.98
CA ALA A 2 -45.99 40.49 37.67
C ALA A 2 -44.58 40.49 37.01
N GLN A 3 -44.32 39.88 35.85
CA GLN A 3 -44.81 40.06 34.45
C GLN A 3 -44.28 41.28 33.65
N LEU A 4 -43.50 40.93 32.60
CA LEU A 4 -43.44 41.46 31.21
C LEU A 4 -42.92 42.90 30.99
N ARG A 5 -42.05 43.20 30.01
CA ARG A 5 -42.29 43.11 28.55
C ARG A 5 -40.99 43.14 27.70
N HIS A 6 -40.83 42.14 26.83
CA HIS A 6 -40.59 42.16 25.35
C HIS A 6 -40.28 43.51 24.65
N ARG A 7 -39.50 43.66 23.54
CA ARG A 7 -39.25 42.80 22.35
C ARG A 7 -38.29 43.50 21.33
N ARG A 8 -37.65 42.70 20.45
CA ARG A 8 -37.33 42.88 18.99
C ARG A 8 -36.32 43.97 18.56
N GLY A 9 -35.52 43.79 17.49
CA GLY A 9 -35.48 42.78 16.44
C GLY A 9 -34.27 42.98 15.50
N GLY A 10 -33.82 41.92 14.82
CA GLY A 10 -33.78 41.85 13.34
C GLY A 10 -32.34 42.06 12.83
N THR A 11 -31.77 41.33 11.86
CA THR A 11 -32.29 40.46 10.80
C THR A 11 -31.17 39.50 10.34
N ALA A 12 -31.57 38.30 9.92
CA ALA A 12 -30.76 37.36 9.14
C ALA A 12 -30.82 37.69 7.65
N THR A 13 -29.72 37.43 6.91
CA THR A 13 -29.75 37.14 5.46
C THR A 13 -28.61 36.16 5.08
N PRO A 14 -28.89 35.10 4.29
CA PRO A 14 -27.90 34.13 3.75
C PRO A 14 -27.57 34.45 2.24
N PRO A 15 -26.99 33.57 1.37
CA PRO A 15 -25.66 33.78 0.73
C PRO A 15 -25.59 33.80 -0.83
N GLU A 16 -24.35 34.07 -1.33
CA GLU A 16 -23.72 33.76 -2.66
C GLU A 16 -24.26 34.39 -3.98
N PRO A 17 -23.54 34.38 -5.14
CA PRO A 17 -22.21 33.82 -5.49
C PRO A 17 -21.25 34.81 -6.21
N SER A 18 -19.96 34.46 -6.42
CA SER A 18 -19.25 34.94 -7.62
C SER A 18 -18.09 34.01 -8.04
N TYR A 19 -18.30 33.35 -9.17
CA TYR A 19 -17.25 32.85 -10.07
C TYR A 19 -16.25 33.97 -10.41
N ASN A 20 -14.94 33.69 -10.44
CA ASN A 20 -14.18 33.37 -11.67
C ASN A 20 -12.65 33.32 -11.41
N ARG A 21 -11.96 32.43 -12.12
CA ARG A 21 -10.48 32.31 -12.19
C ARG A 21 -9.87 33.43 -13.04
N PRO A 22 -8.57 33.72 -12.84
CA PRO A 22 -7.63 33.61 -13.96
C PRO A 22 -6.55 32.56 -13.73
N ARG A 23 -6.28 31.77 -14.79
CA ARG A 23 -5.04 31.03 -14.98
C ARG A 23 -3.91 32.03 -15.26
N THR A 24 -2.73 31.82 -14.69
CA THR A 24 -1.49 32.42 -15.19
C THR A 24 -0.39 31.36 -15.33
N PRO A 25 0.55 31.56 -16.29
CA PRO A 25 1.35 30.50 -16.89
C PRO A 25 2.70 30.25 -16.18
N THR A 26 3.25 29.08 -16.51
CA THR A 26 4.56 28.47 -16.17
C THR A 26 5.77 29.39 -15.94
N PRO A 27 6.68 29.00 -15.01
CA PRO A 27 8.12 29.16 -15.17
C PRO A 27 8.76 27.86 -15.66
N ARG A 28 9.47 27.96 -16.77
CA ARG A 28 10.39 26.95 -17.32
C ARG A 28 11.72 27.07 -16.57
N ALA A 29 12.15 26.02 -15.88
CA ALA A 29 13.53 25.86 -15.45
C ALA A 29 13.92 24.39 -15.65
N GLN A 30 14.71 24.12 -16.69
CA GLN A 30 15.48 22.88 -16.81
C GLN A 30 16.62 22.93 -15.79
N PRO A 31 17.00 21.77 -15.26
CA PRO A 31 18.42 21.39 -15.37
C PRO A 31 18.55 20.06 -16.09
N GLY A 32 19.39 20.04 -17.11
CA GLY A 32 19.87 18.81 -17.72
C GLY A 32 20.71 18.00 -16.75
N GLY A 33 20.55 16.68 -16.80
CA GLY A 33 21.40 15.68 -16.18
C GLY A 33 21.30 14.38 -16.99
N PRO A 34 22.39 13.63 -17.17
CA PRO A 34 22.61 12.78 -18.34
C PRO A 34 21.92 11.42 -18.26
N ALA A 35 21.70 10.86 -19.45
CA ALA A 35 21.31 9.49 -19.71
C ALA A 35 22.34 8.48 -19.17
N VAL A 36 21.85 7.41 -18.55
CA VAL A 36 22.31 6.00 -18.49
C VAL A 36 21.58 5.37 -17.28
N ALA A 37 21.09 4.15 -17.24
CA ALA A 37 21.11 2.99 -18.11
C ALA A 37 19.98 2.05 -17.62
N ASP A 38 19.66 1.08 -18.46
CA ASP A 38 18.88 -0.13 -18.17
C ASP A 38 17.42 0.04 -17.74
N ALA A 39 16.58 0.06 -18.77
CA ALA A 39 15.26 -0.56 -18.69
C ALA A 39 15.44 -2.04 -18.29
N GLU A 40 15.52 -2.29 -16.98
CA GLU A 40 15.32 -3.61 -16.43
C GLU A 40 13.93 -4.06 -16.86
N THR A 41 13.94 -5.10 -17.67
CA THR A 41 12.78 -5.73 -18.28
C THR A 41 11.78 -6.06 -17.17
N ILE A 42 10.73 -5.25 -17.03
CA ILE A 42 9.52 -5.65 -16.31
C ILE A 42 9.01 -6.90 -17.04
N PRO A 43 8.99 -8.10 -16.45
CA PRO A 43 8.29 -9.19 -17.08
C PRO A 43 6.82 -8.78 -17.13
N ALA A 44 6.30 -8.65 -18.35
CA ALA A 44 4.89 -8.52 -18.64
C ALA A 44 4.19 -9.84 -18.25
N GLY A 45 4.05 -10.08 -16.95
CA GLY A 45 3.14 -11.05 -16.40
C GLY A 45 1.73 -10.46 -16.48
N GLY A 46 1.01 -10.77 -17.55
CA GLY A 46 -0.44 -10.56 -17.64
C GLY A 46 -1.16 -11.34 -16.55
N GLY A 47 -1.14 -10.81 -15.34
CA GLY A 47 -1.69 -11.44 -14.13
C GLY A 47 -1.86 -10.48 -12.95
N GLY A 48 -1.55 -9.18 -13.11
CA GLY A 48 -1.69 -8.19 -12.04
C GLY A 48 -3.15 -7.85 -11.66
N GLY A 49 -4.13 -8.32 -12.43
CA GLY A 49 -5.55 -8.07 -12.15
C GLY A 49 -6.14 -9.00 -11.09
N GLU A 50 -5.66 -10.25 -11.01
CA GLU A 50 -6.20 -11.28 -10.11
C GLU A 50 -5.96 -10.96 -8.62
N PRO A 51 -4.73 -10.64 -8.17
CA PRO A 51 -4.50 -10.32 -6.75
C PRO A 51 -5.08 -8.96 -6.36
N VAL A 52 -5.24 -8.03 -7.31
CA VAL A 52 -5.87 -6.72 -7.04
C VAL A 52 -7.38 -6.89 -6.87
N ALA A 53 -8.03 -7.70 -7.71
CA ALA A 53 -9.44 -8.03 -7.58
C ALA A 53 -9.72 -8.76 -6.25
N GLU A 54 -8.86 -9.73 -5.89
CA GLU A 54 -8.94 -10.47 -4.63
C GLU A 54 -8.95 -9.52 -3.41
N VAL A 55 -8.04 -8.53 -3.37
CA VAL A 55 -8.01 -7.52 -2.29
C VAL A 55 -9.34 -6.78 -2.23
N PHE A 56 -9.88 -6.30 -3.36
CA PHE A 56 -11.13 -5.55 -3.37
C PHE A 56 -12.36 -6.36 -3.01
N ASP A 57 -12.36 -7.66 -3.30
CA ASP A 57 -13.46 -8.54 -2.96
C ASP A 57 -13.40 -8.93 -1.47
N ALA A 58 -12.20 -9.08 -0.91
CA ALA A 58 -11.98 -9.32 0.52
C ALA A 58 -12.39 -8.14 1.43
N LEU A 59 -12.44 -6.91 0.91
CA LEU A 59 -12.97 -5.75 1.67
C LEU A 59 -14.44 -5.95 2.07
N GLY A 60 -15.20 -6.68 1.26
CA GLY A 60 -16.61 -6.96 1.49
C GLY A 60 -17.56 -5.77 1.21
N PRO A 61 -18.88 -6.01 1.34
CA PRO A 61 -19.91 -5.08 0.89
C PRO A 61 -20.03 -3.79 1.73
N ALA A 62 -19.43 -3.75 2.93
CA ALA A 62 -19.49 -2.60 3.81
C ALA A 62 -18.84 -1.34 3.22
N TRP A 63 -17.84 -1.50 2.33
CA TRP A 63 -17.12 -0.40 1.69
C TRP A 63 -17.84 0.21 0.50
N ARG A 64 -18.80 -0.50 -0.12
CA ARG A 64 -19.64 -0.01 -1.23
C ARG A 64 -18.86 0.70 -2.35
N LEU A 65 -17.75 0.11 -2.80
CA LEU A 65 -16.92 0.70 -3.86
C LEU A 65 -17.57 0.52 -5.24
N SER A 66 -17.66 1.60 -6.01
CA SER A 66 -18.05 1.52 -7.42
C SER A 66 -16.90 1.01 -8.30
N PRO A 67 -17.18 0.50 -9.52
CA PRO A 67 -16.13 0.09 -10.45
C PRO A 67 -15.11 1.20 -10.76
N ALA A 68 -15.57 2.45 -10.88
CA ALA A 68 -14.69 3.60 -11.10
C ALA A 68 -13.78 3.88 -9.89
N GLN A 69 -14.27 3.70 -8.67
CA GLN A 69 -13.45 3.83 -7.45
C GLN A 69 -12.41 2.72 -7.34
N ARG A 70 -12.79 1.47 -7.64
CA ARG A 70 -11.85 0.33 -7.71
C ARG A 70 -10.73 0.61 -8.74
N ALA A 71 -11.09 1.09 -9.93
CA ALA A 71 -10.12 1.46 -10.97
C ALA A 71 -9.14 2.56 -10.52
N ARG A 72 -9.63 3.56 -9.78
CA ARG A 72 -8.77 4.64 -9.23
C ARG A 72 -7.81 4.13 -8.15
N LEU A 73 -8.24 3.19 -7.30
CA LEU A 73 -7.44 2.64 -6.20
C LEU A 73 -6.45 1.55 -6.66
N ALA A 74 -6.73 0.89 -7.78
CA ALA A 74 -5.95 -0.24 -8.28
C ALA A 74 -4.43 0.03 -8.34
N PRO A 75 -3.92 1.17 -8.83
CA PRO A 75 -2.48 1.43 -8.83
C PRO A 75 -1.85 1.48 -7.43
N GLY A 76 -2.61 1.94 -6.42
CA GLY A 76 -2.16 1.91 -5.03
C GLY A 76 -2.04 0.49 -4.50
N VAL A 77 -3.03 -0.35 -4.78
CA VAL A 77 -3.02 -1.79 -4.43
C VAL A 77 -1.87 -2.50 -5.13
N THR A 78 -1.68 -2.28 -6.43
CA THR A 78 -0.56 -2.88 -7.19
C THR A 78 0.79 -2.51 -6.60
N ARG A 79 1.00 -1.25 -6.19
CA ARG A 79 2.25 -0.83 -5.51
C ARG A 79 2.45 -1.52 -4.16
N ALA A 80 1.39 -1.66 -3.37
CA ALA A 80 1.46 -2.35 -2.09
C ALA A 80 1.84 -3.84 -2.27
N LEU A 81 1.21 -4.52 -3.23
CA LEU A 81 1.55 -5.91 -3.56
C LEU A 81 3.00 -6.05 -4.05
N ALA A 82 3.45 -5.14 -4.92
CA ALA A 82 4.84 -5.11 -5.37
C ALA A 82 5.85 -4.82 -4.24
N ALA A 83 5.42 -4.14 -3.18
CA ALA A 83 6.21 -3.89 -1.97
C ALA A 83 6.25 -5.09 -1.00
N GLY A 84 5.64 -6.23 -1.36
CA GLY A 84 5.69 -7.47 -0.58
C GLY A 84 4.47 -7.69 0.33
N TRP A 85 3.43 -6.85 0.25
CA TRP A 85 2.19 -7.14 0.96
C TRP A 85 1.49 -8.36 0.36
N SER A 86 1.03 -9.29 1.20
CA SER A 86 0.11 -10.33 0.74
C SER A 86 -1.30 -9.75 0.52
N PRO A 87 -2.09 -10.27 -0.44
CA PRO A 87 -3.47 -9.81 -0.66
C PRO A 87 -4.32 -9.85 0.61
N ALA A 88 -4.22 -10.93 1.39
CA ALA A 88 -4.94 -11.10 2.64
C ALA A 88 -4.54 -10.07 3.72
N ALA A 89 -3.24 -9.87 3.95
CA ALA A 89 -2.76 -8.90 4.94
C ALA A 89 -3.15 -7.47 4.57
N LEU A 90 -3.04 -7.13 3.27
CA LEU A 90 -3.45 -5.84 2.76
C LEU A 90 -4.96 -5.62 2.92
N ALA A 91 -5.78 -6.62 2.59
CA ALA A 91 -7.23 -6.55 2.76
C ALA A 91 -7.65 -6.39 4.24
N GLU A 92 -7.02 -7.11 5.17
CA GLU A 92 -7.30 -6.98 6.61
C GLU A 92 -7.00 -5.56 7.13
N LEU A 93 -5.87 -4.97 6.71
CA LEU A 93 -5.54 -3.59 7.06
C LEU A 93 -6.54 -2.61 6.44
N LEU A 94 -6.83 -2.78 5.15
CA LEU A 94 -7.71 -1.88 4.42
C LEU A 94 -9.16 -1.98 4.87
N ARG A 95 -9.64 -3.12 5.35
CA ARG A 95 -11.06 -3.31 5.71
C ARG A 95 -11.43 -2.78 7.10
N ALA A 96 -10.46 -2.39 7.91
CA ALA A 96 -10.69 -1.96 9.30
C ALA A 96 -11.70 -0.81 9.40
N ASN A 97 -12.58 -0.81 10.39
CA ASN A 97 -13.50 0.30 10.70
C ASN A 97 -14.29 0.87 9.49
N PRO A 98 -15.15 0.07 8.82
CA PRO A 98 -15.88 0.54 7.63
C PRO A 98 -17.10 1.43 7.98
N HIS A 99 -17.58 1.41 9.22
CA HIS A 99 -18.79 2.13 9.63
C HIS A 99 -18.55 3.63 9.82
N GLY A 100 -19.51 4.46 9.38
CA GLY A 100 -19.47 5.91 9.57
C GLY A 100 -18.52 6.67 8.63
N VAL A 101 -17.89 5.97 7.69
CA VAL A 101 -17.01 6.60 6.68
C VAL A 101 -17.85 7.39 5.67
N ARG A 102 -17.56 8.69 5.53
CA ARG A 102 -18.24 9.57 4.56
C ARG A 102 -17.80 9.32 3.12
N SER A 103 -16.55 8.89 2.90
CA SER A 103 -15.99 8.56 1.59
C SER A 103 -15.06 7.36 1.68
N ALA A 104 -15.58 6.19 1.31
CA ALA A 104 -14.84 4.92 1.32
C ALA A 104 -13.55 4.99 0.50
N ALA A 105 -13.64 5.51 -0.73
CA ALA A 105 -12.49 5.62 -1.62
C ALA A 105 -11.38 6.52 -1.05
N ALA A 106 -11.73 7.66 -0.44
CA ALA A 106 -10.74 8.56 0.15
C ALA A 106 -10.03 7.94 1.36
N VAL A 107 -10.76 7.19 2.19
CA VAL A 107 -10.15 6.48 3.33
C VAL A 107 -9.19 5.40 2.85
N LEU A 108 -9.57 4.61 1.84
CA LEU A 108 -8.69 3.59 1.29
C LEU A 108 -7.47 4.19 0.60
N GLU A 109 -7.63 5.30 -0.11
CA GLU A 109 -6.52 6.05 -0.72
C GLU A 109 -5.52 6.52 0.35
N SER A 110 -6.01 7.09 1.47
CA SER A 110 -5.15 7.46 2.61
C SER A 110 -4.43 6.25 3.19
N ARG A 111 -5.14 5.14 3.45
CA ARG A 111 -4.54 3.94 4.03
C ARG A 111 -3.48 3.32 3.14
N LEU A 112 -3.67 3.35 1.81
CA LEU A 112 -2.68 2.90 0.85
C LEU A 112 -1.43 3.80 0.84
N ALA A 113 -1.59 5.10 1.11
CA ALA A 113 -0.48 6.03 1.23
C ALA A 113 0.29 5.88 2.56
N ASP A 114 -0.42 5.50 3.62
CA ASP A 114 0.12 5.38 4.99
C ASP A 114 0.53 3.94 5.36
N LEU A 115 0.73 3.05 4.37
CA LEU A 115 1.14 1.68 4.64
C LEU A 115 2.52 1.65 5.30
N PRO A 116 2.70 0.89 6.41
CA PRO A 116 4.02 0.69 6.97
C PRO A 116 4.89 -0.11 5.98
N PRO A 117 6.23 0.04 6.04
CA PRO A 117 7.13 -0.84 5.33
C PRO A 117 6.84 -2.30 5.68
N VAL A 118 6.83 -3.19 4.70
CA VAL A 118 6.80 -4.62 4.96
C VAL A 118 8.17 -4.99 5.50
N GLU A 119 8.24 -5.47 6.75
CA GLU A 119 9.46 -6.11 7.22
C GLU A 119 9.71 -7.32 6.32
N ALA A 120 10.85 -7.33 5.63
CA ALA A 120 11.22 -8.46 4.80
C ALA A 120 11.28 -9.69 5.69
N SER A 121 10.28 -10.55 5.58
CA SER A 121 10.25 -11.80 6.33
C SER A 121 11.46 -12.61 5.89
N GLU A 122 12.37 -12.91 6.81
CA GLU A 122 13.54 -13.72 6.50
C GLU A 122 13.08 -15.03 5.84
N PRO A 123 13.78 -15.52 4.81
CA PRO A 123 13.41 -16.76 4.15
C PRO A 123 13.29 -17.87 5.20
N ALA A 124 12.15 -18.56 5.19
CA ALA A 124 11.88 -19.62 6.15
C ALA A 124 13.03 -20.65 6.12
N ARG A 125 13.57 -20.95 7.30
CA ARG A 125 14.71 -21.86 7.43
C ARG A 125 14.33 -23.23 6.87
N PRO A 126 15.09 -23.77 5.89
CA PRO A 126 14.81 -25.11 5.36
C PRO A 126 14.88 -26.18 6.46
N ALA A 127 14.14 -27.27 6.27
CA ALA A 127 14.24 -28.45 7.12
C ALA A 127 15.71 -28.92 7.21
N TRP A 128 16.12 -29.38 8.39
CA TRP A 128 17.48 -29.87 8.57
C TRP A 128 17.75 -31.10 7.72
N CYS A 129 18.87 -31.11 6.98
CA CYS A 129 19.23 -32.23 6.12
C CYS A 129 19.88 -33.41 6.86
N GLY A 130 20.17 -33.27 8.16
CA GLY A 130 20.82 -34.31 8.98
C GLY A 130 22.33 -34.45 8.76
N GLY A 131 22.89 -33.81 7.73
CA GLY A 131 24.30 -33.93 7.36
C GLY A 131 25.14 -32.67 7.59
N CYS A 132 24.64 -31.69 8.34
CA CYS A 132 25.37 -30.49 8.72
C CYS A 132 25.09 -30.17 10.19
N ASP A 133 25.83 -29.23 10.77
CA ASP A 133 25.54 -28.74 12.12
C ASP A 133 24.15 -28.10 12.18
N GLU A 134 23.27 -28.58 13.06
CA GLU A 134 21.86 -28.15 13.09
C GLU A 134 21.71 -26.66 13.45
N PRO A 135 22.41 -26.11 14.46
CA PRO A 135 22.33 -24.69 14.80
C PRO A 135 22.87 -23.77 13.69
N THR A 136 24.04 -24.06 13.12
CA THR A 136 24.71 -23.15 12.19
C THR A 136 24.42 -23.45 10.71
N ARG A 137 23.92 -24.64 10.38
CA ARG A 137 23.81 -25.16 8.99
C ARG A 137 25.12 -25.10 8.22
N HIS A 138 26.24 -25.19 8.91
CA HIS A 138 27.56 -25.31 8.32
C HIS A 138 28.01 -26.77 8.28
N ARG A 139 28.85 -27.08 7.29
CA ARG A 139 29.67 -28.29 7.22
C ARG A 139 31.12 -27.88 7.31
N GLU A 140 31.99 -28.82 7.62
CA GLU A 140 33.43 -28.61 7.63
C GLU A 140 34.06 -29.26 6.39
N THR A 141 35.02 -28.57 5.76
CA THR A 141 35.86 -29.17 4.72
C THR A 141 36.81 -30.19 5.34
N ASP A 142 37.53 -30.96 4.50
CA ASP A 142 38.59 -31.88 4.97
C ASP A 142 39.71 -31.16 5.74
N THR A 143 39.82 -29.84 5.56
CA THR A 143 40.76 -28.96 6.28
C THR A 143 40.19 -28.32 7.54
N GLY A 144 38.94 -28.66 7.92
CA GLY A 144 38.24 -28.11 9.08
C GLY A 144 37.66 -26.71 8.88
N ALA A 145 37.63 -26.19 7.64
CA ALA A 145 37.05 -24.87 7.38
C ALA A 145 35.52 -24.96 7.29
N PRO A 146 34.76 -24.12 8.04
CA PRO A 146 33.31 -24.12 7.96
C PRO A 146 32.83 -23.52 6.64
N TYR A 147 31.85 -24.15 6.01
CA TYR A 147 31.15 -23.65 4.81
C TYR A 147 29.65 -23.94 4.88
N ARG A 148 28.85 -23.13 4.16
CA ARG A 148 27.38 -23.22 4.18
C ARG A 148 26.92 -24.55 3.60
N CYS A 149 26.02 -25.25 4.28
CA CYS A 149 25.44 -26.47 3.74
C CYS A 149 24.63 -26.16 2.46
N PRO A 150 24.98 -26.74 1.30
CA PRO A 150 24.29 -26.45 0.04
C PRO A 150 22.84 -26.94 0.02
N THR A 151 22.47 -27.84 0.94
CA THR A 151 21.14 -28.47 0.96
C THR A 151 20.13 -27.72 1.84
N CYS A 152 20.56 -27.12 2.94
CA CYS A 152 19.63 -26.58 3.94
C CYS A 152 20.11 -25.30 4.64
N HIS A 153 21.15 -24.64 4.13
CA HIS A 153 21.51 -23.31 4.60
C HIS A 153 20.55 -22.27 3.98
N PRO A 154 19.96 -21.35 4.76
CA PRO A 154 18.97 -20.37 4.24
C PRO A 154 19.48 -19.50 3.08
N LEU A 155 20.78 -19.29 3.03
CA LEU A 155 21.47 -18.52 1.98
C LEU A 155 22.23 -19.40 0.97
N ALA A 156 21.89 -20.69 0.86
CA ALA A 156 22.42 -21.53 -0.21
C ALA A 156 21.80 -21.07 -1.53
N VAL A 157 22.55 -20.29 -2.31
CA VAL A 157 22.16 -19.93 -3.68
C VAL A 157 22.29 -21.21 -4.51
N SER A 158 21.19 -21.66 -5.09
CA SER A 158 21.15 -22.79 -6.02
C SER A 158 21.67 -22.39 -7.39
#